data_AF-A0A978UHK7-F1
#
_entry.id   AF-A0A978UHK7-F1
#
_cell.length_a   1.000
_cell.length_b   1.000
_cell.length_c   1.000
_cell.angle_alpha   90.00
_cell.angle_beta   90.00
_cell.angle_gamma   90.00
#
_symmetry.space_group_name_H-M   'P 1'
#
loop_
_entity.id
_entity.type
_entity.pdbx_description
1 polymer ?
#
loop_
_entity_poly.entity_id
_entity_poly.type
_entity_poly.pdbx_seq_one_letter_code
_entity_poly.pdbx_strand_id
1 'polypeptide(L)'
;MQRLSSLSLHALLLLFTTLSWLKVIVAEEGFCSWSSISDSSSNSKHLYWKVTNPTLSPSHLQDLPGFTRSVYKRDHALITPESHVFSPLPEWKNTLGAYLITPAIGSHFVMYLAKMQGLIDMPIKTSLSGLPAYNVERFVFVVQGAVTLTNASGASHKLMVDSYAYLPPNFEHLLKCDESATLVVLERRYASLENHFTELIVGSTDQQPILETPGEVFELRKLLPVSIAYDFNVHIMDFQPGEYLNVKEVHYNQHGLLLLEGKGIYRLGDSWYPVQAGDAIWMAPFVPQWYAALGKTRTRYFLYKDANRDPL
;
A
#
# COMPACT_ATOMS: atom_id res chain seq x y z
N MET A 1 -66.79 -74.15 -27.49
CA MET A 1 -66.86 -74.58 -28.91
C MET A 1 -65.52 -74.27 -29.57
N GLN A 2 -65.17 -75.05 -30.61
CA GLN A 2 -64.21 -74.81 -31.72
C GLN A 2 -63.85 -73.32 -31.99
N ARG A 3 -62.72 -72.89 -32.58
CA ARG A 3 -61.49 -73.45 -33.22
C ARG A 3 -60.52 -72.22 -33.41
N LEU A 4 -59.27 -72.24 -33.90
CA LEU A 4 -58.36 -73.24 -34.48
C LEU A 4 -56.89 -72.80 -34.18
N SER A 5 -55.90 -73.49 -34.76
CA SER A 5 -54.46 -73.21 -34.77
C SER A 5 -53.96 -72.56 -36.08
N SER A 6 -52.81 -71.88 -36.07
CA SER A 6 -51.71 -72.11 -37.05
C SER A 6 -50.38 -71.47 -36.65
N LEU A 7 -49.26 -72.13 -36.99
CA LEU A 7 -47.90 -71.57 -37.00
C LEU A 7 -47.53 -71.17 -38.44
N SER A 8 -46.70 -70.15 -38.64
CA SER A 8 -45.27 -70.32 -39.01
C SER A 8 -44.60 -69.05 -39.56
N LEU A 9 -43.27 -69.02 -39.39
CA LEU A 9 -42.21 -68.25 -40.08
C LEU A 9 -42.60 -67.16 -41.10
N HIS A 10 -41.96 -65.98 -41.01
CA HIS A 10 -40.72 -65.69 -41.76
C HIS A 10 -39.99 -64.47 -41.18
N ALA A 11 -38.72 -64.29 -41.53
CA ALA A 11 -37.81 -63.30 -40.92
C ALA A 11 -37.44 -62.14 -41.85
N LEU A 12 -36.78 -61.13 -41.24
CA LEU A 12 -35.77 -60.22 -41.79
C LEU A 12 -36.19 -58.81 -42.28
N LEU A 13 -35.35 -57.83 -41.88
CA LEU A 13 -35.13 -56.47 -42.45
C LEU A 13 -36.34 -55.49 -42.39
N LEU A 14 -36.26 -54.31 -41.75
CA LEU A 14 -35.28 -53.22 -41.92
C LEU A 14 -35.34 -52.18 -40.77
N LEU A 15 -34.28 -51.38 -40.62
CA LEU A 15 -34.27 -50.15 -39.83
C LEU A 15 -35.34 -49.17 -40.33
N PHE A 16 -35.97 -48.41 -39.42
CA PHE A 16 -35.80 -46.95 -39.36
C PHE A 16 -36.29 -46.35 -38.04
N THR A 17 -35.56 -45.36 -37.55
CA THR A 17 -35.79 -44.65 -36.29
C THR A 17 -36.84 -43.55 -36.40
N THR A 18 -37.67 -43.34 -35.36
CA THR A 18 -38.00 -42.01 -34.81
C THR A 18 -38.69 -42.16 -33.46
N LEU A 19 -37.99 -41.90 -32.34
CA LEU A 19 -38.64 -41.60 -31.06
C LEU A 19 -38.87 -40.10 -30.96
N SER A 20 -40.12 -39.68 -30.71
CA SER A 20 -40.46 -38.29 -30.42
C SER A 20 -39.93 -37.89 -29.03
N TRP A 21 -39.53 -36.63 -28.89
CA TRP A 21 -38.77 -36.14 -27.74
C TRP A 21 -39.63 -35.87 -26.50
N LEU A 22 -39.22 -36.41 -25.34
CA LEU A 22 -39.49 -35.76 -24.06
C LEU A 22 -38.38 -34.73 -23.79
N LYS A 23 -38.74 -33.44 -23.71
CA LYS A 23 -37.85 -32.42 -23.13
C LYS A 23 -37.86 -32.54 -21.62
N VAL A 24 -36.86 -33.21 -21.05
CA VAL A 24 -36.50 -33.02 -19.65
C VAL A 24 -35.73 -31.71 -19.56
N ILE A 25 -36.31 -30.69 -18.90
CA ILE A 25 -35.58 -29.48 -18.55
C ILE A 25 -34.78 -29.79 -17.31
N VAL A 26 -33.49 -30.09 -17.50
CA VAL A 26 -32.51 -30.00 -16.41
C VAL A 26 -32.24 -28.52 -16.20
N ALA A 27 -32.53 -28.01 -15.00
CA ALA A 27 -32.04 -26.69 -14.61
C ALA A 27 -30.54 -26.82 -14.34
N GLU A 28 -29.71 -26.37 -15.27
CA GLU A 28 -28.31 -26.09 -14.95
C GLU A 28 -28.29 -24.92 -13.96
N GLU A 29 -27.78 -25.17 -12.75
CA GLU A 29 -27.46 -24.09 -11.82
C GLU A 29 -26.40 -23.20 -12.48
N GLY A 30 -26.80 -21.98 -12.82
CA GLY A 30 -25.94 -20.99 -13.44
C GLY A 30 -24.87 -20.47 -12.49
N PHE A 31 -23.86 -21.30 -12.20
CA PHE A 31 -22.58 -20.81 -11.71
C PHE A 31 -22.03 -19.84 -12.76
N CYS A 32 -21.91 -18.57 -12.40
CA CYS A 32 -21.25 -17.57 -13.24
C CYS A 32 -19.79 -17.99 -13.43
N SER A 33 -19.50 -18.66 -14.54
CA SER A 33 -18.16 -18.94 -15.02
C SER A 33 -17.53 -17.62 -15.47
N TRP A 34 -16.99 -16.88 -14.49
CA TRP A 34 -16.13 -15.73 -14.76
C TRP A 34 -14.97 -16.24 -15.61
N SER A 35 -15.00 -15.91 -16.90
CA SER A 35 -13.91 -16.21 -17.81
C SER A 35 -12.66 -15.59 -17.23
N SER A 36 -11.68 -16.43 -16.89
CA SER A 36 -10.40 -15.96 -16.38
C SER A 36 -9.76 -15.11 -17.49
N ILE A 37 -9.86 -13.79 -17.36
CA ILE A 37 -9.01 -12.85 -18.08
C ILE A 37 -7.60 -13.15 -17.61
N SER A 38 -6.95 -14.07 -18.33
CA SER A 38 -5.51 -14.22 -18.32
C SER A 38 -4.96 -12.90 -18.81
N ASP A 39 -4.44 -12.09 -17.88
CA ASP A 39 -3.83 -10.80 -18.15
C ASP A 39 -2.48 -11.05 -18.87
N SER A 40 -2.56 -11.54 -20.11
CA SER A 40 -1.45 -12.06 -20.91
C SER A 40 -0.66 -10.93 -21.58
N SER A 41 -0.40 -9.88 -20.81
CA SER A 41 0.60 -8.86 -21.12
C SER A 41 1.67 -8.90 -20.04
N SER A 42 2.75 -9.65 -20.30
CA SER A 42 3.89 -9.76 -19.40
C SER A 42 4.78 -8.51 -19.41
N ASN A 43 4.18 -7.33 -19.36
CA ASN A 43 4.84 -6.17 -18.79
C ASN A 43 4.95 -6.47 -17.29
N SER A 44 6.16 -6.75 -16.81
CA SER A 44 6.42 -6.97 -15.39
C SER A 44 6.05 -5.69 -14.62
N LYS A 45 4.84 -5.67 -14.05
CA LYS A 45 4.35 -4.57 -13.22
C LYS A 45 5.37 -4.37 -12.09
N HIS A 46 5.93 -3.16 -11.99
CA HIS A 46 7.03 -2.89 -11.07
C HIS A 46 6.60 -3.10 -9.61
N LEU A 47 7.59 -3.31 -8.73
CA LEU A 47 7.34 -3.38 -7.29
C LEU A 47 6.56 -2.14 -6.84
N TYR A 48 5.53 -2.32 -6.01
CA TYR A 48 4.62 -1.26 -5.55
C TYR A 48 3.77 -0.56 -6.64
N TRP A 49 3.67 -1.09 -7.87
CA TRP A 49 2.83 -0.54 -8.95
C TRP A 49 1.39 -0.19 -8.53
N LYS A 50 0.79 -0.97 -7.62
CA LYS A 50 -0.57 -0.72 -7.13
C LYS A 50 -0.71 0.50 -6.20
N VAL A 51 0.39 1.04 -5.67
CA VAL A 51 0.35 2.29 -4.88
C VAL A 51 -0.04 3.48 -5.76
N THR A 52 0.46 3.53 -6.98
CA THR A 52 0.17 4.61 -7.95
C THR A 52 -0.91 4.21 -8.96
N ASN A 53 -1.15 2.92 -9.15
CA ASN A 53 -2.24 2.37 -9.96
C ASN A 53 -3.12 1.41 -9.12
N PRO A 54 -3.90 1.96 -8.16
CA PRO A 54 -4.78 1.17 -7.28
C PRO A 54 -5.86 0.41 -8.07
N THR A 55 -6.32 -0.70 -7.51
CA THR A 55 -7.29 -1.59 -8.18
C THR A 55 -8.67 -0.95 -8.29
N LEU A 56 -9.06 -0.14 -7.29
CA LEU A 56 -10.14 0.83 -7.40
C LEU A 56 -9.50 2.21 -7.54
N SER A 57 -9.40 2.70 -8.79
CA SER A 57 -8.83 4.01 -9.08
C SER A 57 -9.89 5.12 -9.02
N PRO A 58 -9.48 6.40 -8.90
CA PRO A 58 -10.41 7.53 -8.91
C PRO A 58 -11.26 7.61 -10.19
N SER A 59 -10.71 7.19 -11.34
CA SER A 59 -11.44 7.18 -12.61
C SER A 59 -12.61 6.20 -12.65
N HIS A 60 -12.61 5.16 -11.81
CA HIS A 60 -13.74 4.24 -11.68
C HIS A 60 -14.91 4.83 -10.87
N LEU A 61 -14.72 5.99 -10.23
CA LEU A 61 -15.69 6.64 -9.34
C LEU A 61 -16.33 7.90 -9.95
N GLN A 62 -15.95 8.26 -11.19
CA GLN A 62 -16.40 9.49 -11.86
C GLN A 62 -17.94 9.64 -11.94
N ASP A 63 -18.65 8.52 -12.02
CA ASP A 63 -20.12 8.45 -12.16
C ASP A 63 -20.83 8.22 -10.80
N LEU A 64 -20.12 8.38 -9.67
CA LEU A 64 -20.65 8.26 -8.30
C LEU A 64 -20.48 9.60 -7.53
N PRO A 65 -21.36 10.60 -7.74
CA PRO A 65 -21.21 11.93 -7.17
C PRO A 65 -21.06 11.93 -5.64
N GLY A 66 -19.95 12.47 -5.15
CA GLY A 66 -19.66 12.57 -3.72
C GLY A 66 -19.26 11.26 -3.03
N PHE A 67 -19.13 10.15 -3.76
CA PHE A 67 -18.64 8.90 -3.18
C PHE A 67 -17.15 8.96 -2.87
N THR A 68 -16.77 8.50 -1.67
CA THR A 68 -15.37 8.21 -1.32
C THR A 68 -15.32 7.10 -0.26
N ARG A 69 -14.20 6.38 -0.22
CA ARG A 69 -13.83 5.45 0.84
C ARG A 69 -13.09 6.13 2.00
N SER A 70 -12.61 7.37 1.81
CA SER A 70 -11.90 8.11 2.86
C SER A 70 -12.81 8.41 4.05
N VAL A 71 -12.25 8.27 5.25
CA VAL A 71 -12.92 8.56 6.52
C VAL A 71 -11.93 9.23 7.45
N TYR A 72 -12.29 10.38 8.01
CA TYR A 72 -11.59 11.01 9.13
C TYR A 72 -12.44 10.90 10.40
N LYS A 73 -11.82 10.45 11.49
CA LYS A 73 -12.41 10.32 12.83
C LYS A 73 -11.44 10.84 13.89
N ARG A 74 -11.93 10.96 15.12
CA ARG A 74 -11.20 11.46 16.31
C ARG A 74 -9.82 10.83 16.53
N ASP A 75 -9.69 9.54 16.27
CA ASP A 75 -8.53 8.71 16.65
C ASP A 75 -7.93 7.89 15.50
N HIS A 76 -8.48 8.00 14.30
CA HIS A 76 -7.92 7.40 13.10
C HIS A 76 -8.46 8.04 11.83
N ALA A 77 -7.74 7.83 10.72
CA ALA A 77 -8.23 8.15 9.39
C ALA A 77 -7.86 7.05 8.40
N LEU A 78 -8.76 6.76 7.47
CA LEU A 78 -8.48 6.05 6.23
C LEU A 78 -8.48 7.10 5.10
N ILE A 79 -7.38 7.19 4.35
CA ILE A 79 -7.18 8.20 3.30
C ILE A 79 -6.92 7.42 2.01
N THR A 80 -7.81 7.55 1.04
CA THR A 80 -7.82 6.71 -0.16
C THR A 80 -7.52 7.52 -1.43
N PRO A 81 -7.07 6.87 -2.53
CA PRO A 81 -6.46 7.55 -3.67
C PRO A 81 -7.30 8.65 -4.35
N GLU A 82 -8.63 8.56 -4.29
CA GLU A 82 -9.54 9.55 -4.86
C GLU A 82 -9.67 10.84 -4.03
N SER A 83 -9.19 10.84 -2.79
CA SER A 83 -9.17 12.01 -1.90
C SER A 83 -7.80 12.69 -1.81
N HIS A 84 -6.79 12.22 -2.54
CA HIS A 84 -5.45 12.81 -2.55
C HIS A 84 -5.47 14.19 -3.23
N VAL A 85 -5.33 15.26 -2.45
CA VAL A 85 -5.23 16.63 -2.96
C VAL A 85 -3.78 16.95 -3.32
N PHE A 86 -3.44 16.87 -4.61
CA PHE A 86 -2.12 17.23 -5.11
C PHE A 86 -2.01 18.73 -5.42
N SER A 87 -0.99 19.39 -4.88
CA SER A 87 -0.64 20.80 -5.14
C SER A 87 0.88 20.97 -5.29
N PRO A 88 1.38 22.06 -5.91
CA PRO A 88 2.82 22.33 -5.94
C PRO A 88 3.40 22.35 -4.52
N LEU A 89 4.45 21.56 -4.28
CA LEU A 89 5.05 21.44 -2.96
C LEU A 89 6.01 22.63 -2.71
N PRO A 90 5.82 23.47 -1.66
CA PRO A 90 6.64 24.66 -1.44
C PRO A 90 8.13 24.35 -1.34
N GLU A 91 8.99 25.24 -1.86
CA GLU A 91 10.45 25.08 -2.02
C GLU A 91 10.92 23.92 -2.91
N TRP A 92 10.06 23.00 -3.35
CA TRP A 92 10.40 21.97 -4.33
C TRP A 92 10.17 22.48 -5.77
N LYS A 93 10.99 22.01 -6.71
CA LYS A 93 10.85 22.31 -8.15
C LYS A 93 10.23 21.12 -8.87
N ASN A 94 9.28 21.41 -9.77
CA ASN A 94 8.55 20.43 -10.59
C ASN A 94 8.01 19.21 -9.79
N THR A 95 7.48 19.46 -8.59
CA THR A 95 6.97 18.41 -7.70
C THR A 95 5.58 18.76 -7.19
N LEU A 96 4.64 17.82 -7.34
CA LEU A 96 3.33 17.89 -6.69
C LEU A 96 3.36 17.09 -5.39
N GLY A 97 2.94 17.70 -4.29
CA GLY A 97 2.76 17.06 -2.99
C GLY A 97 1.28 16.83 -2.68
N ALA A 98 0.95 15.69 -2.07
CA ALA A 98 -0.32 15.47 -1.40
C ALA A 98 -0.06 15.09 0.06
N TYR A 99 -0.40 15.99 0.98
CA TYR A 99 -0.31 15.73 2.42
C TYR A 99 -1.44 14.79 2.84
N LEU A 100 -1.05 13.68 3.48
CA LEU A 100 -1.96 12.66 3.99
C LEU A 100 -2.21 12.87 5.49
N ILE A 101 -1.13 13.09 6.24
CA ILE A 101 -1.14 13.25 7.69
C ILE A 101 -0.35 14.52 8.02
N THR A 102 -0.87 15.36 8.92
CA THR A 102 -0.17 16.54 9.44
C THR A 102 -0.58 16.79 10.90
N PRO A 103 0.19 17.56 11.69
CA PRO A 103 -0.15 17.87 13.08
C PRO A 103 -1.52 18.49 13.34
N ALA A 104 -2.22 19.00 12.31
CA ALA A 104 -3.63 19.41 12.42
C ALA A 104 -4.57 18.26 12.84
N ILE A 105 -4.16 17.01 12.65
CA ILE A 105 -4.88 15.80 13.07
C ILE A 105 -4.51 15.34 14.50
N GLY A 106 -3.52 15.97 15.14
CA GLY A 106 -2.97 15.58 16.44
C GLY A 106 -1.71 14.71 16.39
N SER A 107 -1.09 14.50 15.21
CA SER A 107 0.21 13.82 15.10
C SER A 107 1.40 14.75 15.37
N HIS A 108 2.52 14.22 15.88
CA HIS A 108 3.80 14.95 15.88
C HIS A 108 4.64 14.85 14.57
N PHE A 109 4.12 14.23 13.52
CA PHE A 109 4.77 14.07 12.20
C PHE A 109 3.85 14.47 11.05
N VAL A 110 4.43 14.80 9.90
CA VAL A 110 3.74 14.87 8.60
C VAL A 110 4.05 13.63 7.76
N MET A 111 3.10 13.20 6.96
CA MET A 111 3.27 12.17 5.93
C MET A 111 2.65 12.67 4.64
N TYR A 112 3.42 12.63 3.54
CA TYR A 112 2.94 13.09 2.24
C TYR A 112 3.50 12.26 1.08
N LEU A 113 2.76 12.25 -0.03
CA LEU A 113 3.22 11.71 -1.30
C LEU A 113 3.82 12.83 -2.13
N ALA A 114 5.06 12.67 -2.59
CA ALA A 114 5.72 13.62 -3.50
C ALA A 114 5.86 12.99 -4.89
N LYS A 115 5.17 13.56 -5.88
CA LYS A 115 5.28 13.21 -7.30
C LYS A 115 6.25 14.16 -7.99
N MET A 116 7.48 13.72 -8.16
CA MET A 116 8.51 14.42 -8.93
C MET A 116 8.23 14.23 -10.43
N GLN A 117 8.41 15.31 -11.21
CA GLN A 117 7.84 15.52 -12.54
C GLN A 117 6.31 15.51 -12.55
N GLY A 118 5.70 16.13 -11.54
CA GLY A 118 4.25 16.28 -11.44
C GLY A 118 3.64 17.34 -12.35
N LEU A 119 4.45 18.27 -12.90
CA LEU A 119 3.97 19.37 -13.75
C LEU A 119 4.36 19.13 -15.22
N ILE A 120 3.36 18.89 -16.06
CA ILE A 120 3.52 18.44 -17.46
C ILE A 120 4.08 19.54 -18.36
N ASP A 121 3.78 20.81 -18.08
CA ASP A 121 4.04 21.96 -18.97
C ASP A 121 5.22 22.86 -18.52
N MET A 122 6.13 22.36 -17.68
CA MET A 122 7.26 23.15 -17.17
C MET A 122 8.53 23.02 -18.04
N PRO A 123 9.24 24.12 -18.34
CA PRO A 123 10.48 24.06 -19.13
C PRO A 123 11.63 23.36 -18.41
N ILE A 124 11.59 23.29 -17.06
CA ILE A 124 12.57 22.58 -16.24
C ILE A 124 12.07 21.14 -16.02
N LYS A 125 12.64 20.19 -16.77
CA LYS A 125 12.34 18.75 -16.61
C LYS A 125 12.88 18.18 -15.30
N THR A 126 14.02 18.65 -14.82
CA THR A 126 14.59 18.20 -13.54
C THR A 126 13.74 18.68 -12.36
N SER A 127 13.34 17.73 -11.51
CA SER A 127 12.71 18.00 -10.22
C SER A 127 13.75 18.02 -9.10
N LEU A 128 13.60 18.96 -8.17
CA LEU A 128 14.52 19.17 -7.04
C LEU A 128 13.74 19.32 -5.73
N SER A 129 14.19 18.71 -4.64
CA SER A 129 13.58 18.91 -3.33
C SER A 129 13.99 20.23 -2.66
N GLY A 130 13.06 20.86 -1.96
CA GLY A 130 13.37 21.88 -0.96
C GLY A 130 13.88 21.27 0.34
N LEU A 131 14.73 22.00 1.08
CA LEU A 131 15.14 21.62 2.43
C LEU A 131 13.93 21.65 3.40
N PRO A 132 13.88 20.78 4.42
CA PRO A 132 12.87 20.85 5.47
C PRO A 132 13.16 22.04 6.41
N ALA A 133 12.21 22.35 7.31
CA ALA A 133 12.37 23.44 8.28
C ALA A 133 13.47 23.15 9.33
N TYR A 134 13.91 24.18 10.06
CA TYR A 134 14.93 24.04 11.10
C TYR A 134 14.48 23.06 12.22
N ASN A 135 15.40 22.17 12.61
CA ASN A 135 15.20 21.03 13.52
C ASN A 135 14.14 20.01 13.06
N VAL A 136 13.86 19.94 11.76
CA VAL A 136 13.03 18.89 11.16
C VAL A 136 13.93 17.84 10.52
N GLU A 137 13.73 16.59 10.92
CA GLU A 137 14.33 15.42 10.27
C GLU A 137 13.39 14.90 9.17
N ARG A 138 13.94 14.21 8.18
CA ARG A 138 13.20 13.71 7.01
C ARG A 138 13.54 12.26 6.71
N PHE A 139 12.51 11.44 6.48
CA PHE A 139 12.66 10.10 5.92
C PHE A 139 11.98 10.07 4.54
N VAL A 140 12.66 9.53 3.52
CA VAL A 140 12.11 9.34 2.18
C VAL A 140 12.15 7.87 1.76
N PHE A 141 11.09 7.40 1.13
CA PHE A 141 10.94 6.04 0.61
C PHE A 141 10.47 6.09 -0.85
N VAL A 142 11.13 5.38 -1.76
CA VAL A 142 10.78 5.40 -3.18
C VAL A 142 9.75 4.31 -3.49
N VAL A 143 8.55 4.70 -3.91
CA VAL A 143 7.49 3.75 -4.35
C VAL A 143 7.38 3.62 -5.87
N GLN A 144 7.94 4.57 -6.63
CA GLN A 144 7.98 4.53 -8.09
C GLN A 144 9.22 5.28 -8.59
N GLY A 145 9.87 4.75 -9.63
CA GLY A 145 10.96 5.43 -10.34
C GLY A 145 12.28 5.39 -9.58
N ALA A 146 13.06 6.46 -9.69
CA ALA A 146 14.33 6.61 -8.98
C ALA A 146 14.66 8.08 -8.73
N VAL A 147 15.35 8.37 -7.62
CA VAL A 147 15.86 9.71 -7.28
C VAL A 147 17.34 9.62 -6.90
N THR A 148 18.08 10.71 -7.09
CA THR A 148 19.46 10.82 -6.63
C THR A 148 19.51 11.74 -5.42
N LEU A 149 19.94 11.22 -4.28
CA LEU A 149 20.25 11.97 -3.06
C LEU A 149 21.70 12.45 -3.12
N THR A 150 21.93 13.75 -2.94
CA THR A 150 23.25 14.35 -2.74
C THR A 150 23.31 15.12 -1.43
N ASN A 151 24.43 15.03 -0.70
CA ASN A 151 24.66 15.81 0.53
C ASN A 151 25.64 16.99 0.29
N ALA A 152 25.83 17.85 1.30
CA ALA A 152 26.77 18.97 1.24
C ALA A 152 28.25 18.55 1.03
N SER A 153 28.64 17.32 1.37
CA SER A 153 30.00 16.81 1.13
C SER A 153 30.20 16.26 -0.30
N GLY A 154 29.19 16.36 -1.17
CA GLY A 154 29.24 15.86 -2.56
C GLY A 154 29.07 14.35 -2.71
N ALA A 155 28.78 13.61 -1.63
CA ALA A 155 28.43 12.20 -1.72
C ALA A 155 27.05 12.05 -2.39
N SER A 156 26.89 11.03 -3.23
CA SER A 156 25.73 10.86 -4.10
C SER A 156 25.23 9.41 -4.07
N HIS A 157 23.94 9.22 -3.84
CA HIS A 157 23.28 7.92 -3.72
C HIS A 157 22.07 7.86 -4.65
N LYS A 158 22.03 6.88 -5.56
CA LYS A 158 20.84 6.62 -6.38
C LYS A 158 19.88 5.72 -5.60
N LEU A 159 18.70 6.23 -5.27
CA LEU A 159 17.62 5.52 -4.60
C LEU A 159 16.65 5.01 -5.67
N MET A 160 16.51 3.69 -5.77
CA MET A 160 15.53 3.02 -6.64
C MET A 160 14.25 2.71 -5.85
N VAL A 161 13.21 2.18 -6.48
CA VAL A 161 12.04 1.63 -5.76
C VAL A 161 12.50 0.67 -4.64
N ASP A 162 11.86 0.75 -3.47
CA ASP A 162 12.21 0.04 -2.22
C ASP A 162 13.49 0.53 -1.50
N SER A 163 14.23 1.48 -2.09
CA SER A 163 15.28 2.24 -1.41
C SER A 163 14.69 3.37 -0.56
N TYR A 164 15.42 3.73 0.49
CA TYR A 164 15.08 4.80 1.41
C TYR A 164 16.30 5.59 1.88
N ALA A 165 16.05 6.78 2.41
CA ALA A 165 17.06 7.55 3.14
C ALA A 165 16.44 8.29 4.33
N TYR A 166 17.17 8.33 5.44
CA TYR A 166 16.90 9.17 6.60
C TYR A 166 17.95 10.27 6.71
N LEU A 167 17.45 11.46 6.98
CA LEU A 167 18.17 12.72 6.95
C LEU A 167 18.03 13.34 8.34
N PRO A 168 19.11 13.40 9.13
CA PRO A 168 19.11 14.03 10.45
C PRO A 168 18.51 15.44 10.43
N PRO A 169 18.02 15.95 11.56
CA PRO A 169 17.60 17.34 11.65
C PRO A 169 18.73 18.27 11.19
N ASN A 170 18.37 19.30 10.43
CA ASN A 170 19.31 20.30 9.89
C ASN A 170 20.34 19.76 8.87
N PHE A 171 20.24 18.51 8.43
CA PHE A 171 21.18 17.92 7.46
C PHE A 171 20.97 18.49 6.04
N GLU A 172 21.99 19.17 5.49
CA GLU A 172 21.95 19.71 4.13
C GLU A 172 21.98 18.62 3.06
N HIS A 173 20.92 18.56 2.26
CA HIS A 173 20.73 17.56 1.22
C HIS A 173 19.89 18.07 0.04
N LEU A 174 19.95 17.34 -1.06
CA LEU A 174 19.14 17.56 -2.25
C LEU A 174 18.73 16.22 -2.85
N LEU A 175 17.44 16.02 -3.09
CA LEU A 175 16.90 14.96 -3.93
C LEU A 175 16.67 15.52 -5.34
N LYS A 176 17.30 14.90 -6.33
CA LYS A 176 17.18 15.23 -7.75
C LYS A 176 16.49 14.10 -8.51
N CYS A 177 15.57 14.44 -9.41
CA CYS A 177 14.94 13.48 -10.32
C CYS A 177 14.88 14.06 -11.74
N ASP A 178 15.50 13.38 -12.71
CA ASP A 178 15.49 13.76 -14.14
C ASP A 178 14.45 12.95 -14.95
N GLU A 179 13.83 11.96 -14.32
CA GLU A 179 12.67 11.18 -14.81
C GLU A 179 11.50 11.34 -13.81
N SER A 180 10.49 10.47 -13.87
CA SER A 180 9.40 10.49 -12.89
C SER A 180 9.74 9.63 -11.67
N ALA A 181 9.44 10.14 -10.47
CA ALA A 181 9.47 9.37 -9.23
C ALA A 181 8.29 9.74 -8.33
N THR A 182 7.78 8.74 -7.61
CA THR A 182 6.83 8.95 -6.50
C THR A 182 7.51 8.52 -5.21
N LEU A 183 7.54 9.43 -4.24
CA LEU A 183 8.10 9.22 -2.91
C LEU A 183 6.99 9.22 -1.86
N VAL A 184 7.15 8.42 -0.81
CA VAL A 184 6.52 8.64 0.49
C VAL A 184 7.54 9.40 1.32
N VAL A 185 7.14 10.54 1.89
CA VAL A 185 7.99 11.35 2.75
C VAL A 185 7.35 11.48 4.12
N LEU A 186 8.16 11.28 5.15
CA LEU A 186 7.85 11.58 6.54
C LEU A 186 8.74 12.72 6.99
N GLU A 187 8.19 13.68 7.74
CA GLU A 187 8.99 14.68 8.44
C GLU A 187 8.48 14.89 9.86
N ARG A 188 9.39 15.15 10.79
CA ARG A 188 9.11 15.34 12.21
C ARG A 188 10.04 16.40 12.78
N ARG A 189 9.57 17.17 13.76
CA ARG A 189 10.48 17.97 14.60
C ARG A 189 11.20 17.01 15.55
N TYR A 190 12.50 16.84 15.35
CA TYR A 190 13.32 15.91 16.13
C TYR A 190 13.27 16.26 17.62
N ALA A 191 12.87 15.29 18.44
CA ALA A 191 12.95 15.38 19.89
C ALA A 191 14.40 15.12 20.30
N SER A 192 15.20 16.18 20.39
CA SER A 192 16.61 16.09 20.79
C SER A 192 16.78 15.48 22.19
N LEU A 193 17.68 14.50 22.31
CA LEU A 193 18.14 13.96 23.58
C LEU A 193 19.61 14.35 23.78
N GLU A 194 20.00 14.75 24.98
CA GLU A 194 21.37 15.21 25.26
C GLU A 194 22.40 14.13 24.91
N ASN A 195 23.51 14.54 24.28
CA ASN A 195 24.61 13.67 23.83
C ASN A 195 24.21 12.58 22.81
N HIS A 196 23.02 12.65 22.21
CA HIS A 196 22.55 11.69 21.21
C HIS A 196 22.20 12.36 19.87
N PHE A 197 22.90 11.90 18.83
CA PHE A 197 22.79 12.44 17.47
C PHE A 197 22.48 11.31 16.49
N THR A 198 21.63 11.60 15.51
CA THR A 198 21.32 10.69 14.40
C THR A 198 22.22 10.99 13.21
N GLU A 199 22.53 9.97 12.41
CA GLU A 199 23.36 10.09 11.21
C GLU A 199 22.54 9.80 9.93
N LEU A 200 23.10 10.19 8.77
CA LEU A 200 22.54 9.86 7.45
C LEU A 200 22.49 8.33 7.29
N ILE A 201 21.28 7.78 7.14
CA ILE A 201 21.08 6.38 6.77
C ILE A 201 20.59 6.33 5.33
N VAL A 202 21.20 5.49 4.51
CA VAL A 202 20.72 5.16 3.15
C VAL A 202 20.68 3.64 3.07
N GLY A 203 19.58 3.09 2.57
CA GLY A 203 19.41 1.64 2.51
C GLY A 203 18.29 1.21 1.56
N SER A 204 18.01 -0.10 1.58
CA SER A 204 16.92 -0.73 0.85
C SER A 204 16.25 -1.78 1.74
N THR A 205 14.94 -1.99 1.59
CA THR A 205 14.16 -2.90 2.44
C THR A 205 14.65 -4.35 2.38
N ASP A 206 15.01 -4.82 1.18
CA ASP A 206 15.53 -6.17 0.92
C ASP A 206 16.87 -6.46 1.64
N GLN A 207 17.63 -5.42 1.97
CA GLN A 207 18.88 -5.51 2.71
C GLN A 207 18.67 -5.52 4.24
N GLN A 208 17.46 -5.24 4.73
CA GLN A 208 17.17 -5.25 6.16
C GLN A 208 16.85 -6.68 6.65
N PRO A 209 17.38 -7.10 7.81
CA PRO A 209 17.09 -8.42 8.36
C PRO A 209 15.62 -8.55 8.72
N ILE A 210 15.05 -9.74 8.49
CA ILE A 210 13.80 -10.14 9.12
C ILE A 210 14.08 -10.30 10.62
N LEU A 211 13.29 -9.62 11.44
CA LEU A 211 13.35 -9.68 12.89
C LEU A 211 12.35 -10.71 13.43
N GLU A 212 12.69 -11.30 14.56
CA GLU A 212 11.77 -12.15 15.32
C GLU A 212 10.57 -11.33 15.83
N THR A 213 9.38 -11.92 15.77
CA THR A 213 8.10 -11.31 16.14
C THR A 213 7.37 -12.17 17.17
N PRO A 214 7.82 -12.22 18.44
CA PRO A 214 7.31 -13.16 19.43
C PRO A 214 5.79 -13.04 19.66
N GLY A 215 5.07 -14.14 19.45
CA GLY A 215 3.60 -14.20 19.56
C GLY A 215 2.83 -13.79 18.29
N GLU A 216 3.54 -13.39 17.23
CA GLU A 216 2.97 -12.95 15.96
C GLU A 216 3.51 -13.80 14.79
N VAL A 217 2.92 -13.62 13.59
CA VAL A 217 3.26 -14.41 12.40
C VAL A 217 3.83 -13.60 11.23
N PHE A 218 3.68 -12.26 11.26
CA PHE A 218 4.18 -11.39 10.20
C PHE A 218 5.71 -11.32 10.18
N GLU A 219 6.30 -11.14 8.99
CA GLU A 219 7.71 -10.75 8.88
C GLU A 219 7.83 -9.25 9.24
N LEU A 220 8.79 -8.90 10.10
CA LEU A 220 9.10 -7.52 10.44
C LEU A 220 10.48 -7.14 9.95
N ARG A 221 10.60 -6.00 9.27
CA ARG A 221 11.87 -5.31 9.01
C ARG A 221 11.80 -3.90 9.59
N LYS A 222 12.90 -3.42 10.17
CA LYS A 222 13.07 -2.02 10.62
C LYS A 222 14.06 -1.33 9.70
N LEU A 223 13.73 -0.12 9.25
CA LEU A 223 14.54 0.63 8.29
C LEU A 223 15.53 1.59 8.98
N LEU A 224 15.34 1.90 10.27
CA LEU A 224 16.27 2.70 11.07
C LEU A 224 16.90 1.89 12.21
N PRO A 225 18.10 2.28 12.70
CA PRO A 225 18.67 1.70 13.91
C PRO A 225 17.71 1.80 15.11
N VAL A 226 17.76 0.82 16.00
CA VAL A 226 17.01 0.85 17.27
C VAL A 226 17.70 1.68 18.38
N SER A 227 18.79 2.38 18.04
CA SER A 227 19.53 3.24 18.95
C SER A 227 18.65 4.37 19.48
N ILE A 228 18.82 4.71 20.76
CA ILE A 228 18.05 5.75 21.47
C ILE A 228 18.18 7.14 20.84
N ALA A 229 19.15 7.39 19.95
CA ALA A 229 19.21 8.62 19.17
C ALA A 229 17.94 8.83 18.33
N TYR A 230 17.48 7.80 17.60
CA TYR A 230 16.33 7.88 16.70
C TYR A 230 15.03 7.88 17.51
N ASP A 231 14.20 8.93 17.37
CA ASP A 231 12.94 9.10 18.11
C ASP A 231 11.69 8.56 17.37
N PHE A 232 11.91 7.95 16.21
CA PHE A 232 10.97 7.10 15.49
C PHE A 232 11.71 6.00 14.73
N ASN A 233 10.96 5.03 14.22
CA ASN A 233 11.42 4.05 13.26
C ASN A 233 10.39 3.90 12.13
N VAL A 234 10.83 3.33 11.01
CA VAL A 234 9.95 2.93 9.91
C VAL A 234 10.01 1.41 9.81
N HIS A 235 8.85 0.78 9.92
CA HIS A 235 8.71 -0.66 9.80
C HIS A 235 8.15 -1.02 8.42
N ILE A 236 8.62 -2.14 7.87
CA ILE A 236 7.96 -2.87 6.80
C ILE A 236 7.45 -4.17 7.40
N MET A 237 6.14 -4.40 7.27
CA MET A 237 5.49 -5.60 7.78
C MET A 237 4.83 -6.37 6.62
N ASP A 238 5.15 -7.65 6.51
CA ASP A 238 4.64 -8.57 5.48
C ASP A 238 3.72 -9.62 6.12
N PHE A 239 2.56 -9.85 5.51
CA PHE A 239 1.56 -10.83 5.94
C PHE A 239 1.14 -11.71 4.76
N GLN A 240 1.17 -13.03 4.92
CA GLN A 240 0.61 -13.97 3.95
C GLN A 240 -0.93 -13.95 3.98
N PRO A 241 -1.62 -14.33 2.89
CA PRO A 241 -3.08 -14.37 2.87
C PRO A 241 -3.66 -15.27 3.99
N GLY A 242 -4.51 -14.70 4.83
CA GLY A 242 -5.08 -15.38 6.01
C GLY A 242 -4.36 -15.08 7.32
N GLU A 243 -3.17 -14.49 7.29
CA GLU A 243 -2.47 -14.02 8.50
C GLU A 243 -3.04 -12.70 9.02
N TYR A 244 -2.93 -12.50 10.33
CA TYR A 244 -3.47 -11.37 11.05
C TYR A 244 -2.71 -11.12 12.36
N LEU A 245 -2.93 -9.95 12.97
CA LEU A 245 -2.36 -9.61 14.28
C LEU A 245 -3.03 -10.44 15.40
N ASN A 246 -2.24 -11.21 16.15
CA ASN A 246 -2.74 -11.97 17.30
C ASN A 246 -3.12 -11.03 18.45
N VAL A 247 -2.26 -10.07 18.78
CA VAL A 247 -2.57 -8.95 19.66
C VAL A 247 -3.50 -7.94 18.99
N LYS A 248 -4.37 -7.29 19.78
CA LYS A 248 -5.23 -6.18 19.34
C LYS A 248 -4.63 -4.94 19.99
N GLU A 249 -3.68 -4.30 19.29
CA GLU A 249 -2.75 -3.36 19.92
C GLU A 249 -3.49 -2.12 20.44
N VAL A 250 -3.13 -1.73 21.67
CA VAL A 250 -3.53 -0.49 22.33
C VAL A 250 -2.30 0.04 23.06
N HIS A 251 -1.66 1.08 22.54
CA HIS A 251 -0.41 1.61 23.06
C HIS A 251 -0.29 3.12 22.78
N TYR A 252 0.62 3.81 23.47
CA TYR A 252 0.81 5.25 23.31
C TYR A 252 1.37 5.67 21.93
N ASN A 253 2.05 4.76 21.21
CA ASN A 253 2.63 5.07 19.91
C ASN A 253 1.54 5.43 18.88
N GLN A 254 1.90 6.30 17.96
CA GLN A 254 1.09 6.79 16.85
C GLN A 254 1.69 6.42 15.49
N HIS A 255 0.84 6.30 14.48
CA HIS A 255 1.24 5.75 13.18
C HIS A 255 0.77 6.56 11.98
N GLY A 256 1.60 6.50 10.95
CA GLY A 256 1.24 6.75 9.56
C GLY A 256 1.61 5.53 8.74
N LEU A 257 0.63 4.94 8.06
CA LEU A 257 0.78 3.73 7.28
C LEU A 257 0.46 3.99 5.80
N LEU A 258 1.17 3.31 4.90
CA LEU A 258 0.78 3.16 3.50
C LEU A 258 0.79 1.68 3.13
N LEU A 259 -0.33 1.17 2.59
CA LEU A 259 -0.38 -0.19 2.07
C LEU A 259 0.37 -0.25 0.74
N LEU A 260 1.50 -0.95 0.70
CA LEU A 260 2.40 -1.04 -0.46
C LEU A 260 2.00 -2.17 -1.43
N GLU A 261 1.60 -3.31 -0.88
CA GLU A 261 1.14 -4.49 -1.61
C GLU A 261 -0.12 -5.09 -0.98
N GLY A 262 -0.85 -5.89 -1.75
CA GLY A 262 -1.97 -6.69 -1.25
C GLY A 262 -3.22 -5.89 -0.94
N LYS A 263 -4.02 -6.45 -0.02
CA LYS A 263 -5.32 -5.94 0.44
C LYS A 263 -5.75 -6.72 1.70
N GLY A 264 -6.70 -6.19 2.45
CA GLY A 264 -7.18 -6.87 3.65
C GLY A 264 -8.30 -6.12 4.35
N ILE A 265 -8.47 -6.41 5.63
CA ILE A 265 -9.35 -5.65 6.52
C ILE A 265 -8.51 -5.06 7.64
N TYR A 266 -8.59 -3.74 7.81
CA TYR A 266 -8.03 -3.01 8.95
C TYR A 266 -9.16 -2.68 9.93
N ARG A 267 -8.98 -2.99 11.22
CA ARG A 267 -9.85 -2.54 12.31
C ARG A 267 -9.20 -1.35 13.01
N LEU A 268 -9.96 -0.29 13.22
CA LEU A 268 -9.55 0.92 13.94
C LEU A 268 -10.69 1.33 14.88
N GLY A 269 -10.46 1.25 16.18
CA GLY A 269 -11.53 1.30 17.19
C GLY A 269 -12.56 0.19 16.92
N ASP A 270 -13.83 0.56 16.76
CA ASP A 270 -14.91 -0.37 16.40
C ASP A 270 -15.26 -0.37 14.90
N SER A 271 -14.43 0.28 14.08
CA SER A 271 -14.65 0.42 12.65
C SER A 271 -13.79 -0.56 11.86
N TRP A 272 -14.36 -1.17 10.81
CA TRP A 272 -13.73 -2.19 9.99
C TRP A 272 -13.67 -1.73 8.53
N TYR A 273 -12.48 -1.72 7.97
CA TYR A 273 -12.16 -1.08 6.70
C TYR A 273 -11.58 -2.08 5.70
N PRO A 274 -12.26 -2.37 4.58
CA PRO A 274 -11.63 -3.03 3.44
C PRO A 274 -10.58 -2.10 2.83
N VAL A 275 -9.31 -2.54 2.83
CA VAL A 275 -8.15 -1.75 2.36
C VAL A 275 -7.41 -2.44 1.22
N GLN A 276 -6.77 -1.66 0.37
CA GLN A 276 -5.95 -2.10 -0.77
C GLN A 276 -4.66 -1.29 -0.91
N ALA A 277 -3.69 -1.81 -1.66
CA ALA A 277 -2.48 -1.07 -1.98
C ALA A 277 -2.79 0.32 -2.55
N GLY A 278 -2.09 1.35 -2.05
CA GLY A 278 -2.36 2.76 -2.30
C GLY A 278 -3.20 3.48 -1.24
N ASP A 279 -3.89 2.75 -0.35
CA ASP A 279 -4.56 3.35 0.81
C ASP A 279 -3.55 3.73 1.90
N ALA A 280 -3.74 4.91 2.51
CA ALA A 280 -3.00 5.38 3.67
C ALA A 280 -3.88 5.38 4.93
N ILE A 281 -3.28 5.16 6.09
CA ILE A 281 -3.96 5.13 7.39
C ILE A 281 -3.21 6.00 8.40
N TRP A 282 -3.93 6.86 9.11
CA TRP A 282 -3.46 7.48 10.35
C TRP A 282 -4.05 6.75 11.54
N MET A 283 -3.23 6.52 12.57
CA MET A 283 -3.66 5.93 13.84
C MET A 283 -3.14 6.80 14.98
N ALA A 284 -4.05 7.36 15.78
CA ALA A 284 -3.72 8.16 16.95
C ALA A 284 -3.17 7.29 18.10
N PRO A 285 -2.51 7.88 19.10
CA PRO A 285 -2.21 7.20 20.36
C PRO A 285 -3.44 6.47 20.92
N PHE A 286 -3.23 5.24 21.37
CA PHE A 286 -4.22 4.37 22.01
C PHE A 286 -5.46 3.97 21.18
N VAL A 287 -5.50 4.22 19.87
CA VAL A 287 -6.59 3.64 19.05
C VAL A 287 -6.43 2.11 18.99
N PRO A 288 -7.48 1.31 19.30
CA PRO A 288 -7.41 -0.14 19.12
C PRO A 288 -7.22 -0.48 17.64
N GLN A 289 -6.12 -1.15 17.31
CA GLN A 289 -5.75 -1.48 15.94
C GLN A 289 -5.57 -2.99 15.73
N TRP A 290 -5.96 -3.46 14.55
CA TRP A 290 -5.79 -4.85 14.13
C TRP A 290 -5.85 -4.96 12.60
N TYR A 291 -5.14 -5.92 12.01
CA TYR A 291 -5.11 -6.16 10.58
C TYR A 291 -5.21 -7.65 10.24
N ALA A 292 -5.85 -7.97 9.10
CA ALA A 292 -5.78 -9.27 8.43
C ALA A 292 -5.56 -9.13 6.92
N ALA A 293 -4.62 -9.91 6.38
CA ALA A 293 -4.33 -9.97 4.95
C ALA A 293 -5.29 -10.90 4.21
N LEU A 294 -5.77 -10.49 3.03
CA LEU A 294 -6.75 -11.24 2.23
C LEU A 294 -6.38 -11.28 0.74
N GLY A 295 -6.75 -12.37 0.08
CA GLY A 295 -6.63 -12.51 -1.39
C GLY A 295 -5.64 -13.60 -1.79
N LYS A 296 -4.89 -13.36 -2.88
CA LYS A 296 -3.96 -14.33 -3.48
C LYS A 296 -2.48 -13.93 -3.37
N THR A 297 -2.21 -12.68 -3.05
CA THR A 297 -0.87 -12.11 -2.86
C THR A 297 -0.73 -11.69 -1.41
N ARG A 298 0.49 -11.73 -0.87
CA ARG A 298 0.80 -11.11 0.44
C ARG A 298 0.29 -9.67 0.52
N THR A 299 0.12 -9.19 1.74
CA THR A 299 0.14 -7.76 2.04
C THR A 299 1.54 -7.35 2.47
N ARG A 300 1.95 -6.17 2.04
CA ARG A 300 3.09 -5.43 2.61
C ARG A 300 2.64 -4.02 2.94
N TYR A 301 3.02 -3.49 4.10
CA TYR A 301 2.81 -2.09 4.39
C TYR A 301 4.01 -1.41 5.04
N PHE A 302 4.13 -0.12 4.72
CA PHE A 302 5.04 0.85 5.32
C PHE A 302 4.37 1.46 6.54
N LEU A 303 5.09 1.56 7.67
CA LEU A 303 4.56 2.03 8.94
C LEU A 303 5.56 2.93 9.68
N TYR A 304 5.23 4.21 9.88
CA TYR A 304 5.89 5.06 10.87
C TYR A 304 5.50 4.62 12.29
N LYS A 305 6.45 4.55 13.22
CA LYS A 305 6.22 4.37 14.66
C LYS A 305 7.19 5.24 15.46
N ASP A 306 6.68 6.11 16.32
CA ASP A 306 7.48 6.86 17.29
C ASP A 306 8.07 5.93 18.36
N ALA A 307 9.25 6.27 18.88
CA ALA A 307 10.03 5.40 19.76
C ALA A 307 11.01 6.22 20.64
N ASN A 308 11.66 5.53 21.60
CA ASN A 308 12.87 5.99 22.29
C ASN A 308 12.78 7.35 23.00
N ARG A 309 11.56 7.84 23.29
CA ARG A 309 11.29 9.05 24.09
C ARG A 309 10.26 8.71 25.15
N ASP A 310 10.35 9.42 26.27
CA ASP A 310 9.33 9.39 27.31
C ASP A 310 8.01 9.94 26.73
N PRO A 311 6.85 9.32 27.01
CA PRO A 311 5.55 9.85 26.59
C PRO A 311 5.06 11.07 27.41
N LEU A 312 5.82 11.54 28.40
CA LEU A 312 5.51 12.72 29.24
C LEU A 312 6.18 14.02 28.77
#